data_AF-A0A557WXQ4-F1
#
_entry.id   AF-A0A557WXQ4-F1
#
_cell.length_a   1.000
_cell.length_b   1.000
_cell.length_c   1.000
_cell.angle_alpha   90.00
_cell.angle_beta   90.00
_cell.angle_gamma   90.00
#
_symmetry.space_group_name_H-M   'P 1'
#
loop_
_entity.id
_entity.type
_entity.pdbx_description
1 polymer ?
#
loop_
_entity_poly.entity_id
_entity_poly.type
_entity_poly.pdbx_seq_one_letter_code
_entity_poly.pdbx_strand_id
1 'polypeptide(L)'
;MKRWKSLVALIGGAVAVGGLLLTPPPRVHAAPAPEVEYVYDVVVRRHYGFPDNDALSYGHGICDKVGRGEGYGQVMGDVKSDVTPNDEFAANYLVSYAVNLLCPELIWQLRNSAAGYQPPGGAAAPGTYY
;
A
#
# COMPACT_ATOMS: atom_id res chain seq x y z
N MET A 1 61.92 10.91 -23.18
CA MET A 1 61.25 12.19 -23.49
C MET A 1 60.88 12.30 -24.97
N LYS A 2 59.76 11.72 -25.45
CA LYS A 2 59.13 12.09 -26.75
C LYS A 2 57.81 11.36 -27.05
N ARG A 3 56.83 11.32 -26.13
CA ARG A 3 55.48 10.79 -26.45
C ARG A 3 54.32 11.62 -25.86
N TRP A 4 54.58 12.85 -25.45
CA TRP A 4 53.56 13.77 -24.93
C TRP A 4 52.58 14.26 -26.03
N LYS A 5 52.95 14.15 -27.31
CA LYS A 5 52.18 14.76 -28.42
C LYS A 5 50.95 13.97 -28.90
N SER A 6 50.61 12.82 -28.32
CA SER A 6 49.46 12.02 -28.79
C SER A 6 48.15 12.27 -28.03
N LEU A 7 48.12 13.15 -27.04
CA LEU A 7 46.94 13.35 -26.18
C LEU A 7 45.85 14.29 -26.75
N VAL A 8 46.01 14.84 -27.95
CA VAL A 8 45.07 15.85 -28.50
C VAL A 8 44.22 15.36 -29.67
N ALA A 9 44.46 14.15 -30.20
CA ALA A 9 43.89 13.75 -31.50
C ALA A 9 42.88 12.58 -31.44
N LEU A 10 42.13 12.43 -30.34
CA LEU A 10 41.02 11.46 -30.25
C LEU A 10 39.87 12.02 -29.40
N ILE A 11 39.50 13.29 -29.64
CA ILE A 11 38.21 13.85 -29.22
C ILE A 11 37.35 13.93 -30.48
N GLY A 12 36.71 12.82 -30.83
CA GLY A 12 35.90 12.75 -32.04
C GLY A 12 35.35 11.36 -32.26
N GLY A 13 34.19 11.07 -31.67
CA GLY A 13 33.41 9.91 -32.05
C GLY A 13 32.55 9.34 -30.92
N ALA A 14 31.25 9.33 -31.17
CA ALA A 14 30.21 8.52 -30.53
C ALA A 14 29.56 9.02 -29.23
N VAL A 15 28.87 10.16 -29.29
CA VAL A 15 27.65 10.39 -28.50
C VAL A 15 26.49 9.70 -29.23
N ALA A 16 26.23 8.41 -29.00
CA ALA A 16 25.06 7.74 -29.58
C ALA A 16 24.68 6.40 -28.94
N VAL A 17 24.56 6.27 -27.62
CA VAL A 17 23.75 5.18 -27.03
C VAL A 17 23.13 5.65 -25.70
N GLY A 18 22.11 6.49 -25.77
CA GLY A 18 21.34 6.92 -24.60
C GLY A 18 19.84 7.00 -24.85
N GLY A 19 19.37 6.50 -26.00
CA GLY A 19 17.95 6.37 -26.31
C GLY A 19 17.38 5.11 -25.66
N LEU A 20 17.41 5.02 -24.33
CA LEU A 20 16.46 4.14 -23.67
C LEU A 20 15.09 4.74 -24.00
N LEU A 21 14.32 4.05 -24.83
CA LEU A 21 12.95 4.43 -25.18
C LEU A 21 12.22 4.78 -23.87
N LEU A 22 11.98 6.07 -23.65
CA LEU A 22 11.13 6.58 -22.56
C LEU A 22 9.69 6.22 -22.94
N THR A 23 9.37 4.93 -22.95
CA THR A 23 7.98 4.51 -22.92
C THR A 23 7.40 5.08 -21.63
N PRO A 24 6.35 5.91 -21.69
CA PRO A 24 5.67 6.32 -20.47
C PRO A 24 5.31 5.05 -19.69
N PRO A 25 5.50 5.03 -18.35
CA PRO A 25 5.15 3.86 -17.57
C PRO A 25 3.70 3.48 -17.86
N PRO A 26 3.38 2.16 -17.87
CA PRO A 26 2.02 1.71 -18.10
C PRO A 26 1.10 2.46 -17.13
N ARG A 27 0.03 3.05 -17.66
CA ARG A 27 -0.99 3.67 -16.83
C ARG A 27 -1.66 2.56 -16.04
N VAL A 28 -1.36 2.49 -14.75
CA VAL A 28 -2.11 1.66 -13.82
C VAL A 28 -3.49 2.30 -13.75
N HIS A 29 -4.46 1.65 -14.41
CA HIS A 29 -5.86 2.02 -14.22
C HIS A 29 -6.23 1.49 -12.84
N ALA A 30 -6.85 2.33 -12.02
CA ALA A 30 -7.48 1.84 -10.79
C ALA A 30 -8.41 0.66 -11.13
N ALA A 31 -8.55 -0.29 -10.22
CA ALA A 31 -9.57 -1.33 -10.36
C ALA A 31 -10.91 -0.65 -10.69
N PRO A 32 -11.70 -1.15 -11.65
CA PRO A 32 -12.97 -0.53 -11.96
C PRO A 32 -13.85 -0.51 -10.70
N ALA A 33 -14.18 0.70 -10.22
CA ALA A 33 -14.97 0.97 -9.01
C ALA A 33 -14.37 0.39 -7.70
N PRO A 34 -13.24 0.94 -7.21
CA PRO A 34 -12.59 0.45 -6.00
C PRO A 34 -13.47 0.49 -4.75
N GLU A 35 -14.40 1.44 -4.68
CA GLU A 35 -15.38 1.55 -3.60
C GLU A 35 -16.36 0.37 -3.59
N VAL A 36 -16.79 -0.09 -4.78
CA VAL A 36 -17.70 -1.23 -4.92
C VAL A 36 -17.00 -2.52 -4.51
N GLU A 37 -15.76 -2.72 -4.98
CA GLU A 37 -14.95 -3.88 -4.60
C GLU A 37 -14.70 -3.90 -3.10
N TYR A 38 -14.31 -2.77 -2.51
CA TYR A 38 -14.08 -2.65 -1.07
C TYR A 38 -15.33 -2.98 -0.26
N VAL A 39 -16.47 -2.36 -0.56
CA VAL A 39 -17.73 -2.62 0.16
C VAL A 39 -18.18 -4.08 -0.01
N TYR A 40 -18.04 -4.65 -1.21
CA TYR A 40 -18.35 -6.05 -1.45
C TYR A 40 -17.49 -6.99 -0.60
N ASP A 41 -16.18 -6.77 -0.53
CA ASP A 41 -15.28 -7.62 0.23
C ASP A 41 -15.53 -7.53 1.74
N VAL A 42 -15.72 -6.32 2.27
CA VAL A 42 -15.79 -6.12 3.72
C VAL A 42 -17.19 -6.31 4.29
N VAL A 43 -18.25 -5.93 3.55
CA VAL A 43 -19.64 -6.06 4.00
C VAL A 43 -20.29 -7.33 3.48
N VAL A 44 -20.16 -7.65 2.19
CA VAL A 44 -20.91 -8.77 1.60
C VAL A 44 -20.19 -10.10 1.78
N ARG A 45 -18.87 -10.16 1.58
CA ARG A 45 -18.11 -11.41 1.75
C ARG A 45 -17.78 -11.69 3.21
N ARG A 46 -17.28 -10.67 3.92
CA ARG A 46 -16.79 -10.84 5.29
C ARG A 46 -17.77 -10.45 6.38
N HIS A 47 -18.83 -9.72 6.05
CA HIS A 47 -19.87 -9.34 7.01
C HIS A 47 -19.32 -8.60 8.23
N TYR A 48 -18.31 -7.73 8.04
CA TYR A 48 -17.78 -6.90 9.11
C TYR A 48 -18.82 -5.86 9.56
N GLY A 49 -18.94 -5.69 10.87
CA GLY A 49 -19.69 -4.60 11.49
C GLY A 49 -18.82 -3.36 11.63
N PHE A 50 -19.32 -2.22 11.15
CA PHE A 50 -18.65 -0.92 11.20
C PHE A 50 -19.43 0.08 12.06
N PRO A 51 -18.76 1.09 12.63
CA PRO A 51 -19.44 2.25 13.19
C PRO A 51 -20.41 2.85 12.16
N ASP A 52 -21.60 3.23 12.64
CA ASP A 52 -22.68 3.84 11.84
C ASP A 52 -23.15 3.04 10.61
N ASN A 53 -22.73 1.77 10.48
CA ASN A 53 -22.92 0.93 9.30
C ASN A 53 -22.35 1.54 8.00
N ASP A 54 -21.31 2.39 8.10
CA ASP A 54 -20.71 3.05 6.95
C ASP A 54 -19.28 2.55 6.71
N ALA A 55 -19.19 1.42 5.99
CA ALA A 55 -17.91 0.81 5.66
C ALA A 55 -17.01 1.72 4.80
N LEU A 56 -17.61 2.46 3.85
CA LEU A 56 -16.84 3.24 2.87
C LEU A 56 -16.21 4.47 3.53
N SER A 57 -17.00 5.23 4.29
CA SER A 57 -16.46 6.36 5.06
C SER A 57 -15.41 5.90 6.08
N TYR A 58 -15.64 4.74 6.72
CA TYR A 58 -14.66 4.16 7.63
C TYR A 58 -13.35 3.78 6.92
N GLY A 59 -13.42 3.19 5.72
CA GLY A 59 -12.26 2.87 4.89
C GLY A 59 -11.44 4.11 4.51
N HIS A 60 -12.10 5.21 4.12
CA HIS A 60 -11.42 6.48 3.90
C HIS A 60 -10.80 7.05 5.18
N GLY A 61 -11.45 6.86 6.33
CA GLY A 61 -10.86 7.21 7.64
C GLY A 61 -9.55 6.47 7.93
N ILE A 62 -9.44 5.19 7.53
CA ILE A 62 -8.17 4.45 7.60
C ILE A 62 -7.12 5.09 6.68
N CYS A 63 -7.49 5.41 5.43
CA CYS A 63 -6.61 6.10 4.49
C CYS A 63 -6.08 7.42 5.07
N ASP A 64 -6.94 8.21 5.71
CA ASP A 64 -6.53 9.47 6.34
C ASP A 64 -5.53 9.26 7.49
N LYS A 65 -5.72 8.24 8.34
CA LYS A 65 -4.77 7.88 9.40
C LYS A 65 -3.40 7.53 8.82
N VAL A 66 -3.36 6.68 7.78
CA VAL A 66 -2.12 6.30 7.09
C VAL A 66 -1.47 7.51 6.41
N GLY A 67 -2.26 8.37 5.77
CA GLY A 67 -1.80 9.59 5.09
C GLY A 67 -1.19 10.62 6.04
N ARG A 68 -1.68 10.68 7.29
CA ARG A 68 -1.06 11.47 8.38
C ARG A 68 0.22 10.85 8.94
N GLY A 69 0.57 9.64 8.51
CA GLY A 69 1.75 8.91 8.97
C GLY A 69 1.57 8.22 10.31
N GLU A 70 0.34 7.90 10.71
CA GLU A 70 0.09 7.09 11.91
C GLU A 70 0.73 5.70 11.75
N GLY A 71 1.30 5.19 12.84
CA GLY A 71 2.01 3.90 12.83
C GLY A 71 1.04 2.73 12.66
N TYR A 72 1.47 1.67 11.95
CA TYR A 72 0.63 0.50 11.65
C TYR A 72 -0.04 -0.10 12.89
N GLY A 73 0.71 -0.25 13.98
CA GLY A 73 0.17 -0.80 15.23
C GLY A 73 -0.91 0.07 15.88
N GLN A 74 -0.85 1.40 15.72
CA GLN A 74 -1.90 2.31 16.19
C GLN A 74 -3.16 2.15 15.32
N VAL A 75 -3.02 2.18 14.00
CA VAL A 75 -4.14 1.99 13.07
C VAL A 75 -4.82 0.64 13.31
N MET A 76 -4.03 -0.42 13.49
CA MET A 76 -4.52 -1.76 13.86
C MET A 76 -5.26 -1.76 15.20
N GLY A 77 -4.74 -1.06 16.20
CA GLY A 77 -5.37 -0.91 17.52
C GLY A 77 -6.75 -0.28 17.42
N ASP A 78 -6.84 0.85 16.71
CA ASP A 78 -8.11 1.57 16.49
C ASP A 78 -9.09 0.71 15.69
N VAL A 79 -8.64 0.01 14.64
CA VAL A 79 -9.56 -0.82 13.86
C VAL A 79 -10.16 -1.94 14.71
N LYS A 80 -9.38 -2.54 15.61
CA LYS A 80 -9.90 -3.52 16.58
C LYS A 80 -10.80 -2.89 17.65
N SER A 81 -10.71 -1.60 17.96
CA SER A 81 -11.68 -1.00 18.88
C SER A 81 -13.03 -0.77 18.23
N ASP A 82 -13.05 -0.58 16.92
CA ASP A 82 -14.20 0.00 16.22
C ASP A 82 -15.05 -1.04 15.47
N VAL A 83 -14.44 -2.11 14.96
CA VAL A 83 -15.11 -3.08 14.07
C VAL A 83 -15.40 -4.42 14.74
N THR A 84 -16.34 -5.20 14.19
CA THR A 84 -16.62 -6.57 14.64
C THR A 84 -16.61 -7.55 13.45
N PRO A 85 -15.95 -8.73 13.55
CA PRO A 85 -15.00 -9.13 14.59
C PRO A 85 -13.79 -8.18 14.72
N ASN A 86 -13.26 -8.08 15.93
CA ASN A 86 -12.17 -7.17 16.32
C ASN A 86 -10.82 -7.87 16.52
N ASP A 87 -10.61 -8.99 15.85
CA ASP A 87 -9.34 -9.73 15.94
C ASP A 87 -8.27 -9.15 14.99
N GLU A 88 -7.02 -9.63 15.15
CA GLU A 88 -5.88 -9.17 14.33
C GLU A 88 -6.08 -9.41 12.83
N PHE A 89 -6.77 -10.47 12.42
CA PHE A 89 -6.96 -10.78 11.00
C PHE A 89 -8.00 -9.88 10.38
N ALA A 90 -9.11 -9.63 11.08
CA ALA A 90 -10.12 -8.68 10.66
C ALA A 90 -9.50 -7.29 10.48
N ALA A 91 -8.76 -6.81 11.48
CA ALA A 91 -8.10 -5.52 11.38
C ALA A 91 -7.05 -5.46 10.24
N ASN A 92 -6.20 -6.48 10.12
CA ASN A 92 -5.18 -6.53 9.08
C ASN A 92 -5.81 -6.58 7.67
N TYR A 93 -6.90 -7.34 7.50
CA TYR A 93 -7.65 -7.41 6.27
C TYR A 93 -8.24 -6.05 5.90
N LEU A 94 -8.94 -5.40 6.83
CA LEU A 94 -9.56 -4.09 6.62
C LEU A 94 -8.53 -3.01 6.26
N VAL A 95 -7.44 -2.90 7.04
CA VAL A 95 -6.38 -1.93 6.79
C VAL A 95 -5.72 -2.16 5.43
N SER A 96 -5.42 -3.41 5.10
CA SER A 96 -4.77 -3.75 3.82
C SER A 96 -5.68 -3.46 2.63
N TYR A 97 -6.96 -3.81 2.71
CA TYR A 97 -7.92 -3.61 1.61
C TYR A 97 -8.32 -2.15 1.45
N ALA A 98 -8.50 -1.40 2.54
CA ALA A 98 -8.76 0.03 2.48
C ALA A 98 -7.62 0.75 1.74
N VAL A 99 -6.36 0.47 2.11
CA VAL A 99 -5.21 1.11 1.46
C VAL A 99 -5.00 0.61 0.02
N ASN A 100 -5.14 -0.69 -0.21
CA ASN A 100 -4.91 -1.24 -1.55
C ASN A 100 -5.95 -0.76 -2.59
N LEU A 101 -7.21 -0.59 -2.18
CA LEU A 101 -8.30 -0.24 -3.09
C LEU A 101 -8.58 1.27 -3.09
N LEU A 102 -8.69 1.90 -1.92
CA LEU A 102 -9.20 3.28 -1.80
C LEU A 102 -8.10 4.34 -1.86
N CYS A 103 -6.87 4.03 -1.44
CA CYS A 103 -5.75 4.98 -1.43
C CYS A 103 -4.40 4.31 -1.79
N PRO A 104 -4.27 3.75 -3.02
CA PRO A 104 -3.10 2.95 -3.41
C PRO A 104 -1.78 3.73 -3.42
N GLU A 105 -1.82 5.06 -3.53
CA GLU A 105 -0.66 5.92 -3.38
C GLU A 105 -0.01 5.84 -1.99
N LEU A 106 -0.75 5.41 -0.97
CA LEU A 106 -0.28 5.26 0.40
C LEU A 106 0.26 3.86 0.73
N ILE A 107 0.26 2.91 -0.22
CA ILE A 107 0.74 1.54 0.01
C ILE A 107 2.17 1.52 0.55
N TRP A 108 3.05 2.39 0.05
CA TRP A 108 4.43 2.45 0.52
C TRP A 108 4.54 2.95 1.96
N GLN A 109 3.76 3.97 2.31
CA GLN A 109 3.66 4.49 3.67
C GLN A 109 3.18 3.41 4.65
N LEU A 110 2.11 2.70 4.28
CA LEU A 110 1.59 1.59 5.09
C LEU A 110 2.66 0.52 5.33
N ARG A 111 3.31 0.04 4.27
CA ARG A 111 4.33 -1.02 4.35
C ARG A 111 5.51 -0.64 5.24
N ASN A 112 5.99 0.60 5.15
CA ASN A 112 7.06 1.06 6.02
C ASN A 112 6.62 1.17 7.48
N SER A 113 5.40 1.68 7.72
CA SER A 113 4.86 1.78 9.08
C SER A 113 4.63 0.41 9.74
N ALA A 114 4.44 -0.63 8.93
CA ALA A 114 4.27 -2.02 9.36
C ALA A 114 5.60 -2.75 9.55
N ALA A 115 6.74 -2.15 9.21
CA ALA A 115 8.04 -2.80 9.30
C ALA A 115 8.34 -3.20 10.76
N GLY A 116 8.55 -4.50 10.98
CA GLY A 116 8.80 -5.05 12.32
C GLY A 116 7.56 -5.09 13.22
N TYR A 117 6.36 -4.82 12.70
CA TYR A 117 5.12 -5.01 13.45
C TYR A 117 4.98 -6.49 13.83
N GLN A 118 4.78 -6.74 15.12
CA GLN A 118 4.45 -8.05 15.65
C GLN A 118 3.08 -7.97 16.32
N PRO A 119 2.11 -8.81 15.91
CA PRO A 119 0.81 -8.85 16.55
C PRO A 119 0.95 -9.17 18.04
N PRO A 120 0.26 -8.45 18.93
CA PRO A 120 0.24 -8.79 20.35
C PRO A 120 -0.23 -10.23 20.56
N GLY A 121 0.49 -10.98 21.40
CA GLY A 121 0.19 -12.38 21.70
C GLY A 121 0.53 -13.39 20.60
N GLY A 122 1.18 -12.98 19.50
CA GLY A 122 1.58 -13.89 18.41
C GLY A 122 0.39 -14.51 17.67
N ALA A 123 -0.74 -13.79 17.62
CA ALA A 123 -1.99 -14.27 17.06
C ALA A 123 -1.80 -14.87 15.64
N ALA A 124 -2.07 -16.16 15.52
CA ALA A 124 -2.14 -16.89 14.25
C ALA A 124 -3.59 -16.89 13.71
N ALA A 125 -3.76 -17.09 12.40
CA ALA A 125 -5.07 -17.08 11.76
C ALA A 125 -5.98 -18.07 12.47
N PRO A 126 -7.16 -17.69 12.98
CA PRO A 126 -8.07 -18.68 13.53
C PRO A 126 -8.40 -19.71 12.46
N GLY A 127 -8.46 -20.97 12.89
CA GLY A 127 -8.67 -22.13 12.02
C GLY A 127 -10.04 -22.14 11.32
N THR A 128 -10.92 -21.19 11.62
CA THR A 128 -12.27 -21.10 11.07
C THR A 128 -12.61 -19.65 10.72
N TYR A 129 -12.28 -19.25 9.49
CA TYR A 129 -12.96 -18.16 8.78
C TYR A 129 -13.74 -18.76 7.60
N TYR A 130 -14.72 -19.60 7.92
CA TYR A 130 -15.73 -20.09 6.99
C TYR A 130 -17.02 -20.31 7.76
#